data_AF-A0A1M3HKZ8-F1
#
_entry.id   AF-A0A1M3HKZ8-F1
#
_cell.length_a   1.000
_cell.length_b   1.000
_cell.length_c   1.000
_cell.angle_alpha   90.00
_cell.angle_beta   90.00
_cell.angle_gamma   90.00
#
_symmetry.space_group_name_H-M   'P 1'
#
loop_
_entity.id
_entity.type
_entity.pdbx_description
1 polymer ?
#
loop_
_entity_poly.entity_id
_entity_poly.type
_entity_poly.pdbx_seq_one_letter_code
_entity_poly.pdbx_strand_id
1 'polypeptide(L)'
;MSLLQDRRLRTVQWKDLTHLSPLEMIIENSITLPWLIISCLLAWKHYYLAALPFSFIFFLTGLRQVHNGFHHTLGTPRLLTALTLLSNSVLMLVAIAAFIIAVFFRHITFLQYHVLAMLAGELLTGFFAVWTVHHDCDEEVFARTLSRQWKNRLTYNMFYHLEHHLFPGVPTIKLPILAARIREALPDVTVKEVF
;
A
#
# COMPACT_ATOMS: atom_id res chain seq x y z
N MET A 1 0.47 2.72 -29.79
CA MET A 1 1.12 1.38 -29.65
C MET A 1 1.06 1.07 -28.18
N SER A 2 0.21 0.11 -27.79
CA SER A 2 -0.01 -0.22 -26.39
C SER A 2 1.30 -0.49 -25.66
N LEU A 3 1.47 0.09 -24.48
CA LEU A 3 2.67 -0.09 -23.66
C LEU A 3 2.97 -1.57 -23.44
N LEU A 4 1.92 -2.40 -23.26
CA LEU A 4 2.02 -3.86 -23.09
C LEU A 4 2.64 -4.58 -24.29
N GLN A 5 2.51 -4.01 -25.49
CA GLN A 5 3.01 -4.58 -26.73
C GLN A 5 4.42 -4.08 -27.08
N ASP A 6 4.96 -3.11 -26.33
CA ASP A 6 6.29 -2.58 -26.56
C ASP A 6 7.36 -3.64 -26.30
N ARG A 7 8.10 -4.01 -27.36
CA ARG A 7 9.14 -5.04 -27.29
C ARG A 7 10.27 -4.65 -26.34
N ARG A 8 10.49 -3.36 -26.10
CA ARG A 8 11.50 -2.85 -25.15
C ARG A 8 11.18 -3.25 -23.70
N LEU A 9 9.91 -3.47 -23.34
CA LEU A 9 9.59 -4.00 -22.00
C LEU A 9 10.20 -5.38 -21.75
N ARG A 10 10.45 -6.18 -22.82
CA ARG A 10 11.09 -7.50 -22.68
C ARG A 10 12.57 -7.41 -22.31
N THR A 11 13.21 -6.25 -22.48
CA THR A 11 14.62 -6.04 -22.11
C THR A 11 14.78 -5.64 -20.65
N VAL A 12 13.70 -5.24 -19.98
CA VAL A 12 13.70 -4.90 -18.56
C VAL A 12 14.05 -6.14 -17.74
N GLN A 13 15.17 -6.11 -17.04
CA GLN A 13 15.51 -7.14 -16.06
C GLN A 13 14.63 -6.95 -14.82
N TRP A 14 13.76 -7.91 -14.52
CA TRP A 14 12.84 -7.81 -13.36
C TRP A 14 12.79 -9.09 -12.51
N LYS A 15 13.23 -10.23 -13.03
CA LYS A 15 13.18 -11.53 -12.32
C LYS A 15 14.10 -11.57 -11.10
N ASP A 16 15.18 -10.79 -11.10
CA ASP A 16 16.03 -10.63 -9.91
C ASP A 16 15.33 -9.85 -8.79
N LEU A 17 14.32 -9.03 -9.13
CA LEU A 17 13.54 -8.26 -8.17
C LEU A 17 12.39 -9.06 -7.54
N THR A 18 12.08 -10.28 -8.00
CA THR A 18 10.97 -11.07 -7.43
C THR A 18 11.31 -11.73 -6.10
N HIS A 19 12.59 -11.77 -5.73
CA HIS A 19 13.06 -12.41 -4.51
C HIS A 19 13.46 -11.38 -3.47
N LEU A 20 13.06 -11.56 -2.22
CA LEU A 20 13.52 -10.76 -1.10
C LEU A 20 14.78 -11.39 -0.48
N SER A 21 15.73 -10.54 -0.11
CA SER A 21 16.79 -10.94 0.83
C SER A 21 16.20 -11.21 2.23
N PRO A 22 16.90 -11.94 3.11
CA PRO A 22 16.41 -12.20 4.47
C PRO A 22 16.07 -10.92 5.25
N LEU A 23 16.88 -9.87 5.08
CA LEU A 23 16.64 -8.57 5.71
C LEU A 23 15.38 -7.90 5.16
N GLU A 24 15.23 -7.85 3.83
CA GLU A 24 14.02 -7.29 3.21
C GLU A 24 12.77 -8.07 3.63
N MET A 25 12.86 -9.39 3.72
CA MET A 25 11.76 -10.23 4.19
C MET A 25 11.37 -9.87 5.63
N ILE A 26 12.33 -9.70 6.54
CA ILE A 26 12.05 -9.28 7.93
C ILE A 26 11.38 -7.91 7.94
N ILE A 27 11.91 -6.95 7.17
CA ILE A 27 11.35 -5.60 7.05
C ILE A 27 9.91 -5.67 6.54
N GLU A 28 9.66 -6.33 5.41
CA GLU A 28 8.33 -6.42 4.79
C GLU A 28 7.29 -7.08 5.70
N ASN A 29 7.69 -8.11 6.45
CA ASN A 29 6.77 -8.84 7.32
C ASN A 29 6.58 -8.16 8.69
N SER A 30 7.48 -7.24 9.07
CA SER A 30 7.44 -6.54 10.36
C SER A 30 7.16 -5.05 10.24
N ILE A 31 6.91 -4.53 9.03
CA ILE A 31 6.84 -3.08 8.77
C ILE A 31 5.75 -2.37 9.57
N THR A 32 4.68 -3.07 9.94
CA THR A 32 3.56 -2.56 10.73
C THR A 32 3.89 -2.37 12.20
N LEU A 33 4.76 -3.23 12.77
CA LEU A 33 4.98 -3.33 14.21
C LEU A 33 5.62 -2.07 14.83
N PRO A 34 6.66 -1.45 14.25
CA PRO A 34 7.24 -0.24 14.82
C PRO A 34 6.21 0.89 14.97
N TRP A 35 5.32 1.04 13.99
CA TRP A 35 4.31 2.10 13.99
C TRP A 35 3.22 1.87 15.04
N LEU A 36 2.79 0.61 15.19
CA LEU A 36 1.87 0.23 16.25
C LEU A 36 2.49 0.49 17.64
N ILE A 37 3.72 0.04 17.85
CA ILE A 37 4.43 0.20 19.13
C ILE A 37 4.57 1.69 19.47
N ILE A 38 5.05 2.51 18.53
CA ILE A 38 5.21 3.95 18.75
C ILE A 38 3.86 4.62 19.06
N SER A 39 2.81 4.30 18.30
CA SER A 39 1.47 4.84 18.55
C SER A 39 0.97 4.48 19.95
N CYS A 40 1.07 3.20 20.34
CA CYS A 40 0.66 2.73 21.67
C CYS A 40 1.48 3.39 22.79
N LEU A 41 2.80 3.53 22.63
CA LEU A 41 3.66 4.18 23.62
C LEU A 41 3.31 5.66 23.81
N LEU A 42 3.05 6.38 22.72
CA LEU A 42 2.63 7.78 22.78
C LEU A 42 1.26 7.92 23.44
N ALA A 43 0.29 7.07 23.07
CA ALA A 43 -1.03 7.05 23.68
C ALA A 43 -0.99 6.70 25.17
N TRP A 44 -0.14 5.75 25.58
CA TRP A 44 0.09 5.40 26.98
C TRP A 44 0.66 6.57 27.79
N LYS A 45 1.49 7.41 27.16
CA LYS A 45 2.00 8.66 27.73
C LYS A 45 1.06 9.87 27.56
N HIS A 46 -0.18 9.64 27.13
CA HIS A 46 -1.20 10.66 26.89
C HIS A 46 -0.90 11.65 25.74
N TYR A 47 0.07 11.38 24.88
CA TYR A 47 0.38 12.16 23.67
C TYR A 47 -0.51 11.75 22.49
N TYR A 48 -1.83 11.89 22.64
CA TYR A 48 -2.81 11.36 21.67
C TYR A 48 -2.67 11.97 20.27
N LEU A 49 -2.46 13.28 20.15
CA LEU A 49 -2.29 13.94 18.84
C LEU A 49 -1.05 13.45 18.10
N ALA A 50 0.04 13.18 18.82
CA ALA A 50 1.26 12.63 18.24
C ALA A 50 1.09 11.15 17.86
N ALA A 51 0.24 10.39 18.55
CA ALA A 51 -0.03 8.99 18.24
C ALA A 51 -0.83 8.79 16.94
N LEU A 52 -1.65 9.77 16.54
CA LEU A 52 -2.49 9.71 15.34
C LEU A 52 -1.72 9.43 14.03
N PRO A 53 -0.65 10.19 13.66
CA PRO A 53 0.09 9.91 12.43
C PRO A 53 0.73 8.52 12.42
N PHE A 54 1.19 8.01 13.56
CA PHE A 54 1.75 6.65 13.65
C PHE A 54 0.67 5.57 13.52
N SER A 55 -0.53 5.83 14.06
CA SER A 55 -1.68 4.95 13.83
C SER A 55 -2.03 4.90 12.35
N PHE A 56 -2.11 6.06 11.68
CA PHE A 56 -2.36 6.14 10.25
C PHE A 56 -1.32 5.33 9.43
N ILE A 57 -0.04 5.48 9.75
CA ILE A 57 1.03 4.74 9.09
C ILE A 57 0.95 3.24 9.38
N PHE A 58 0.57 2.83 10.59
CA PHE A 58 0.30 1.42 10.93
C PHE A 58 -0.78 0.83 9.99
N PHE A 59 -1.89 1.53 9.77
CA PHE A 59 -2.92 1.09 8.81
C PHE A 59 -2.40 1.04 7.37
N LEU A 60 -1.69 2.08 6.92
CA LEU A 60 -1.11 2.15 5.56
C LEU A 60 -0.13 1.01 5.28
N THR A 61 0.75 0.71 6.24
CA THR A 61 1.72 -0.38 6.13
C THR A 61 1.04 -1.75 6.22
N GLY A 62 -0.07 -1.87 6.95
CA GLY A 62 -0.93 -3.06 6.94
C GLY A 62 -1.54 -3.33 5.58
N LEU A 63 -2.08 -2.30 4.92
CA LEU A 63 -2.59 -2.40 3.55
C LEU A 63 -1.52 -2.86 2.56
N ARG A 64 -0.30 -2.30 2.67
CA ARG A 64 0.84 -2.72 1.87
C ARG A 64 1.21 -4.19 2.08
N GLN A 65 1.22 -4.64 3.33
CA GLN A 65 1.52 -6.03 3.66
C GLN A 65 0.46 -6.99 3.10
N VAL A 66 -0.82 -6.60 3.20
CA VAL A 66 -1.93 -7.36 2.62
C VAL A 66 -1.84 -7.43 1.11
N HIS A 67 -1.58 -6.30 0.45
CA HIS A 67 -1.35 -6.23 -1.00
C HIS A 67 -0.22 -7.19 -1.43
N ASN A 68 0.97 -7.07 -0.84
CA ASN A 68 2.08 -7.98 -1.16
C ASN A 68 1.74 -9.45 -0.85
N GLY A 69 0.97 -9.71 0.21
CA GLY A 69 0.50 -11.05 0.59
C GLY A 69 -0.38 -11.69 -0.49
N PHE A 70 -1.32 -10.94 -1.08
CA PHE A 70 -2.15 -11.44 -2.19
C PHE A 70 -1.32 -11.81 -3.42
N HIS A 71 -0.27 -11.05 -3.71
CA HIS A 71 0.67 -11.36 -4.80
C HIS A 71 1.71 -12.43 -4.43
N HIS A 72 1.68 -12.96 -3.20
CA HIS A 72 2.65 -13.93 -2.69
C HIS A 72 4.11 -13.42 -2.76
N THR A 73 4.31 -12.11 -2.60
CA THR A 73 5.63 -11.46 -2.71
C THR A 73 6.25 -11.11 -1.35
N LEU A 74 5.68 -11.60 -0.25
CA LEU A 74 6.21 -11.41 1.12
C LEU A 74 7.47 -12.24 1.42
N GLY A 75 7.90 -13.14 0.52
CA GLY A 75 9.09 -13.98 0.71
C GLY A 75 8.93 -15.12 1.72
N THR A 76 7.74 -15.31 2.31
CA THR A 76 7.46 -16.33 3.32
C THR A 76 6.68 -17.52 2.74
N PRO A 77 6.72 -18.70 3.39
CA PRO A 77 5.84 -19.82 3.06
C PRO A 77 4.36 -19.42 3.10
N ARG A 78 3.52 -20.07 2.28
CA ARG A 78 2.08 -19.79 2.19
C ARG A 78 1.36 -19.75 3.54
N LEU A 79 1.74 -20.65 4.46
CA LEU A 79 1.19 -20.68 5.81
C LEU A 79 1.51 -19.38 6.58
N LEU A 80 2.76 -18.92 6.54
CA LEU A 80 3.15 -17.69 7.22
C LEU A 80 2.49 -16.47 6.58
N THR A 81 2.40 -16.42 5.24
CA THR A 81 1.63 -15.38 4.54
C THR A 81 0.16 -15.39 5.00
N ALA A 82 -0.49 -16.55 5.06
CA ALA A 82 -1.87 -16.65 5.53
C ALA A 82 -2.04 -16.21 6.99
N LEU A 83 -1.12 -16.60 7.88
CA LEU A 83 -1.11 -16.17 9.28
C LEU A 83 -0.92 -14.66 9.41
N THR A 84 -0.05 -14.06 8.60
CA THR A 84 0.13 -12.61 8.51
C THR A 84 -1.17 -11.92 8.11
N LEU A 85 -1.82 -12.39 7.05
CA LEU A 85 -3.08 -11.81 6.55
C LEU A 85 -4.20 -11.92 7.59
N LEU A 86 -4.33 -13.09 8.23
CA LEU A 86 -5.31 -13.33 9.29
C LEU A 86 -5.05 -12.43 10.49
N SER A 87 -3.80 -12.33 10.94
CA SER A 87 -3.41 -11.51 12.09
C SER A 87 -3.70 -10.03 11.84
N ASN A 88 -3.34 -9.51 10.65
CA ASN A 88 -3.65 -8.14 10.27
C ASN A 88 -5.17 -7.91 10.22
N SER A 89 -5.93 -8.85 9.65
CA SER A 89 -7.39 -8.73 9.55
C SER A 89 -8.05 -8.68 10.93
N VAL A 90 -7.69 -9.60 11.83
CA VAL A 90 -8.22 -9.64 13.21
C VAL A 90 -7.83 -8.37 13.97
N LEU A 91 -6.57 -7.97 13.89
CA LEU A 91 -6.06 -6.78 14.59
C LEU A 91 -6.78 -5.52 14.12
N MET A 92 -6.92 -5.32 12.81
CA MET A 92 -7.60 -4.15 12.25
C MET A 92 -9.09 -4.14 12.60
N LEU A 93 -9.77 -5.29 12.49
CA LEU A 93 -11.19 -5.39 12.82
C LEU A 93 -11.45 -5.10 14.30
N VAL A 94 -10.64 -5.68 15.21
CA VAL A 94 -10.75 -5.43 16.65
C VAL A 94 -10.47 -3.96 16.98
N ALA A 95 -9.44 -3.36 16.37
CA ALA A 95 -9.10 -1.95 16.60
C ALA A 95 -10.23 -1.01 16.14
N ILE A 96 -10.78 -1.23 14.95
CA ILE A 96 -11.90 -0.44 14.40
C ILE A 96 -13.15 -0.64 15.26
N ALA A 97 -13.50 -1.88 15.60
CA ALA A 97 -14.66 -2.16 16.43
C ALA A 97 -14.55 -1.52 17.82
N ALA A 98 -13.39 -1.64 18.47
CA ALA A 98 -13.13 -1.03 19.77
C ALA A 98 -13.24 0.51 19.70
N PHE A 99 -12.71 1.13 18.65
CA PHE A 99 -12.84 2.58 18.43
C PHE A 99 -14.30 3.01 18.25
N ILE A 100 -15.05 2.32 17.38
CA ILE A 100 -16.47 2.61 17.14
C ILE A 100 -17.26 2.46 18.45
N ILE A 101 -17.12 1.34 19.15
CA ILE A 101 -17.79 1.09 20.44
C ILE A 101 -17.47 2.20 21.44
N ALA A 102 -16.21 2.59 21.59
CA ALA A 102 -15.80 3.65 22.50
C ALA A 102 -16.43 5.01 22.14
N VAL A 103 -16.44 5.37 20.86
CA VAL A 103 -17.04 6.63 20.37
C VAL A 103 -18.54 6.70 20.65
N PHE A 104 -19.28 5.62 20.35
CA PHE A 104 -20.72 5.57 20.55
C PHE A 104 -21.10 5.45 22.02
N PHE A 105 -20.39 4.63 22.80
CA PHE A 105 -20.60 4.49 24.25
C PHE A 105 -20.32 5.78 25.02
N ARG A 106 -19.31 6.56 24.60
CA ARG A 106 -18.97 7.85 25.22
C ARG A 106 -19.77 9.04 24.64
N HIS A 107 -20.68 8.79 23.70
CA HIS A 107 -21.50 9.82 23.04
C HIS A 107 -20.69 11.01 22.48
N ILE A 108 -19.50 10.75 21.93
CA ILE A 108 -18.63 11.82 21.40
C ILE A 108 -19.12 12.21 20.00
N THR A 109 -20.05 13.17 19.93
CA THR A 109 -20.81 13.53 18.71
C THR A 109 -19.93 13.82 17.49
N PHE A 110 -18.85 14.61 17.65
CA PHE A 110 -17.94 14.89 16.54
C PHE A 110 -17.30 13.62 15.96
N LEU A 111 -16.89 12.68 16.82
CA LEU A 111 -16.31 11.41 16.38
C LEU A 111 -17.37 10.48 15.78
N GLN A 112 -18.63 10.55 16.21
CA GLN A 112 -19.72 9.82 15.57
C GLN A 112 -19.93 10.28 14.12
N TYR A 113 -19.97 11.59 13.89
CA TYR A 113 -20.01 12.14 12.53
C TYR A 113 -18.79 11.73 11.71
N HIS A 114 -17.60 11.75 12.31
CA HIS A 114 -16.39 11.25 11.65
C HIS A 114 -16.49 9.77 11.26
N VAL A 115 -16.98 8.89 12.16
CA VAL A 115 -17.18 7.46 11.84
C VAL A 115 -18.17 7.28 10.69
N LEU A 116 -19.28 8.04 10.66
CA LEU A 116 -20.23 8.01 9.55
C LEU A 116 -19.60 8.49 8.23
N ALA A 117 -18.78 9.54 8.27
CA ALA A 117 -18.04 10.02 7.12
C ALA A 117 -17.01 8.98 6.62
N MET A 118 -16.30 8.31 7.52
CA MET A 118 -15.38 7.22 7.19
C MET A 118 -16.12 6.02 6.58
N LEU A 119 -17.31 5.67 7.09
CA LEU A 119 -18.15 4.63 6.51
C LEU A 119 -18.60 5.00 5.08
N ALA A 120 -19.04 6.23 4.87
CA ALA A 120 -19.36 6.71 3.53
C ALA A 120 -18.14 6.68 2.60
N GLY A 121 -16.96 7.05 3.11
CA GLY A 121 -15.69 6.92 2.39
C GLY A 121 -15.36 5.47 2.02
N GLU A 122 -15.59 4.52 2.93
CA GLU A 122 -15.38 3.08 2.69
C GLU A 122 -16.31 2.53 1.61
N LEU A 123 -17.56 2.99 1.56
CA LEU A 123 -18.48 2.68 0.46
C LEU A 123 -17.98 3.23 -0.89
N LEU A 124 -17.13 4.26 -0.85
CA LEU A 124 -16.47 4.86 -2.02
C LEU A 124 -15.05 4.33 -2.22
N THR A 125 -14.60 3.29 -1.50
CA THR A 125 -13.24 2.72 -1.66
C THR A 125 -12.97 2.32 -3.11
N GLY A 126 -13.96 1.77 -3.83
CA GLY A 126 -13.82 1.47 -5.26
C GLY A 126 -13.51 2.71 -6.12
N PHE A 127 -14.11 3.86 -5.79
CA PHE A 127 -13.78 5.12 -6.45
C PHE A 127 -12.34 5.54 -6.15
N PHE A 128 -11.91 5.55 -4.89
CA PHE A 128 -10.55 6.00 -4.57
C PHE A 128 -9.44 5.01 -4.97
N ALA A 129 -9.67 3.71 -4.82
CA ALA A 129 -8.66 2.68 -5.07
C ALA A 129 -8.60 2.21 -6.52
N VAL A 130 -9.70 2.32 -7.28
CA VAL A 130 -9.76 1.92 -8.69
C VAL A 130 -9.83 3.14 -9.59
N TRP A 131 -10.80 4.03 -9.41
CA TRP A 131 -10.98 5.17 -10.32
C TRP A 131 -9.75 6.09 -10.31
N THR A 132 -9.18 6.48 -9.16
CA THR A 132 -8.01 7.38 -9.10
C THR A 132 -6.82 6.92 -9.94
N VAL A 133 -6.62 5.61 -10.08
CA VAL A 133 -5.45 5.02 -10.75
C VAL A 133 -5.78 4.46 -12.14
N HIS A 134 -7.06 4.44 -12.54
CA HIS A 134 -7.54 3.90 -13.82
C HIS A 134 -8.48 4.85 -14.61
N HIS A 135 -8.79 6.04 -14.11
CA HIS A 135 -9.63 6.98 -14.84
C HIS A 135 -8.91 7.51 -16.09
N ASP A 136 -9.64 7.65 -17.19
CA ASP A 136 -9.11 8.03 -18.51
C ASP A 136 -7.96 7.13 -19.00
N CYS A 137 -7.88 5.89 -18.48
CA CYS A 137 -7.03 4.84 -19.01
C CYS A 137 -7.72 4.12 -20.16
N ASP A 138 -6.95 3.68 -21.15
CA ASP A 138 -7.38 2.93 -22.33
C ASP A 138 -6.57 1.63 -22.44
N GLU A 139 -6.80 0.85 -23.50
CA GLU A 139 -6.04 -0.39 -23.75
C GLU A 139 -4.53 -0.15 -23.95
N GLU A 140 -4.12 1.09 -24.20
CA GLU A 140 -2.71 1.46 -24.38
C GLU A 140 -2.02 1.85 -23.07
N VAL A 141 -2.72 2.57 -22.19
CA VAL A 141 -2.27 2.99 -20.86
C VAL A 141 -3.32 2.64 -19.83
N PHE A 142 -3.25 1.41 -19.33
CA PHE A 142 -4.28 0.81 -18.48
C PHE A 142 -4.12 1.11 -16.98
N ALA A 143 -3.05 1.79 -16.55
CA ALA A 143 -2.82 2.20 -15.17
C ALA A 143 -1.98 3.48 -15.10
N ARG A 144 -2.26 4.33 -14.11
CA ARG A 144 -1.47 5.51 -13.75
C ARG A 144 -0.37 5.14 -12.76
N THR A 145 0.70 5.93 -12.69
CA THR A 145 1.76 5.77 -11.68
C THR A 145 2.11 7.12 -11.06
N LEU A 146 2.90 7.09 -10.00
CA LEU A 146 3.45 8.29 -9.38
C LEU A 146 4.95 8.35 -9.68
N SER A 147 5.45 9.36 -10.39
CA SER A 147 6.88 9.44 -10.72
C SER A 147 7.74 10.00 -9.58
N ARG A 148 7.17 10.87 -8.72
CA ARG A 148 7.93 11.59 -7.70
C ARG A 148 8.32 10.67 -6.54
N GLN A 149 9.62 10.42 -6.39
CA GLN A 149 10.17 9.49 -5.39
C GLN A 149 9.76 9.83 -3.94
N TRP A 150 9.72 11.10 -3.56
CA TRP A 150 9.34 11.49 -2.19
C TRP A 150 7.86 11.20 -1.90
N LYS A 151 6.98 11.41 -2.89
CA LYS A 151 5.56 11.08 -2.74
C LYS A 151 5.39 9.56 -2.62
N ASN A 152 6.12 8.78 -3.42
CA ASN A 152 6.10 7.31 -3.30
C ASN A 152 6.61 6.81 -1.96
N ARG A 153 7.65 7.44 -1.39
CA ARG A 153 8.13 7.09 -0.04
C ARG A 153 7.06 7.31 1.02
N LEU A 154 6.31 8.41 0.93
CA LEU A 154 5.20 8.70 1.85
C LEU A 154 4.08 7.65 1.75
N THR A 155 3.87 7.10 0.55
CA THR A 155 2.83 6.11 0.27
C THR A 155 3.38 4.68 0.30
N TYR A 156 4.55 4.47 0.89
CA TYR A 156 5.24 3.17 0.97
C TYR A 156 5.30 2.40 -0.36
N ASN A 157 5.56 3.14 -1.45
CA ASN A 157 5.69 2.65 -2.82
C ASN A 157 4.42 2.00 -3.40
N MET A 158 3.25 2.22 -2.79
CA MET A 158 1.97 1.65 -3.25
C MET A 158 1.43 2.27 -4.54
N PHE A 159 1.90 3.45 -4.96
CA PHE A 159 1.45 4.13 -6.18
C PHE A 159 2.37 3.92 -7.40
N TYR A 160 3.36 3.02 -7.31
CA TYR A 160 4.01 2.45 -8.51
C TYR A 160 3.07 1.44 -9.19
N HIS A 161 1.85 1.89 -9.50
CA HIS A 161 0.72 1.04 -9.85
C HIS A 161 0.84 0.51 -11.27
N LEU A 162 1.32 1.33 -12.21
CA LEU A 162 1.67 0.86 -13.56
C LEU A 162 2.75 -0.22 -13.52
N GLU A 163 3.83 0.01 -12.76
CA GLU A 163 4.94 -0.93 -12.64
C GLU A 163 4.48 -2.24 -12.00
N HIS A 164 3.63 -2.15 -10.98
CA HIS A 164 3.00 -3.30 -10.34
C HIS A 164 2.13 -4.09 -11.33
N HIS A 165 1.30 -3.42 -12.13
CA HIS A 165 0.47 -4.06 -13.14
C HIS A 165 1.28 -4.74 -14.25
N LEU A 166 2.40 -4.13 -14.67
CA LEU A 166 3.30 -4.72 -15.65
C LEU A 166 4.04 -5.95 -15.09
N PHE A 167 4.41 -5.91 -13.80
CA PHE A 167 5.22 -6.95 -13.16
C PHE A 167 4.71 -7.26 -11.74
N PRO A 168 3.55 -7.94 -11.58
CA PRO A 168 2.88 -8.11 -10.29
C PRO A 168 3.65 -8.98 -9.29
N GLY A 169 4.63 -9.77 -9.77
CA GLY A 169 5.52 -10.57 -8.94
C GLY A 169 6.63 -9.77 -8.25
N VAL A 170 6.77 -8.47 -8.51
CA VAL A 170 7.77 -7.62 -7.85
C VAL A 170 7.19 -7.01 -6.57
N PRO A 171 7.79 -7.25 -5.39
CA PRO A 171 7.32 -6.69 -4.13
C PRO A 171 7.46 -5.17 -4.11
N THR A 172 6.58 -4.49 -3.38
CA THR A 172 6.52 -3.01 -3.31
C THR A 172 7.83 -2.35 -2.86
N ILE A 173 8.67 -3.03 -2.08
CA ILE A 173 10.00 -2.52 -1.69
C ILE A 173 10.94 -2.35 -2.89
N LYS A 174 10.76 -3.15 -3.95
CA LYS A 174 11.61 -3.17 -5.16
C LYS A 174 11.00 -2.44 -6.35
N LEU A 175 9.74 -1.99 -6.26
CA LEU A 175 9.10 -1.18 -7.31
C LEU A 175 9.88 0.09 -7.69
N PRO A 176 10.55 0.83 -6.78
CA PRO A 176 11.38 1.96 -7.17
C PRO A 176 12.53 1.58 -8.13
N ILE A 177 13.14 0.41 -7.92
CA ILE A 177 14.22 -0.11 -8.76
C ILE A 177 13.65 -0.52 -10.12
N LEU A 178 12.52 -1.22 -10.13
CA LEU A 178 11.82 -1.60 -11.35
C LEU A 178 11.42 -0.37 -12.18
N ALA A 179 10.86 0.66 -11.54
CA ALA A 179 10.47 1.90 -12.19
C ALA A 179 11.67 2.61 -12.85
N ALA A 180 12.85 2.56 -12.23
CA ALA A 180 14.07 3.09 -12.84
C ALA A 180 14.47 2.30 -14.10
N ARG A 181 14.43 0.96 -14.04
CA ARG A 181 14.76 0.08 -15.19
C ARG A 181 13.77 0.24 -16.35
N ILE A 182 12.48 0.41 -16.04
CA ILE A 182 11.45 0.68 -17.06
C ILE A 182 11.72 2.03 -17.74
N ARG A 183 12.04 3.07 -16.97
CA ARG A 183 12.37 4.40 -17.52
C ARG A 183 13.63 4.36 -18.41
N GLU A 184 14.63 3.57 -18.06
CA GLU A 184 15.83 3.39 -18.88
C GLU A 184 15.52 2.65 -20.20
N ALA A 185 14.65 1.63 -20.16
CA ALA A 185 14.24 0.90 -21.36
C ALA A 185 13.27 1.72 -22.26
N LEU A 186 12.55 2.68 -21.68
CA LEU A 186 11.50 3.47 -22.34
C LEU A 186 11.69 4.98 -22.07
N PRO A 187 12.81 5.60 -22.49
CA PRO A 187 13.11 6.99 -22.15
C PRO A 187 12.11 7.99 -22.76
N ASP A 188 11.49 7.62 -23.87
CA ASP A 188 10.60 8.49 -24.65
C ASP A 188 9.11 8.30 -24.30
N VAL A 189 8.80 7.30 -23.45
CA VAL A 189 7.42 7.00 -23.08
C VAL A 189 7.00 7.88 -21.91
N THR A 190 5.96 8.68 -22.14
CA THR A 190 5.33 9.46 -21.07
C THR A 190 4.31 8.59 -20.34
N VAL A 191 4.48 8.41 -19.03
CA VAL A 191 3.52 7.72 -18.17
C VAL A 191 2.41 8.67 -17.72
N LYS A 192 1.19 8.15 -17.50
CA LYS A 192 0.10 8.94 -16.91
C LYS A 192 0.29 9.01 -15.39
N GLU A 193 0.31 10.23 -14.85
CA GLU A 193 0.43 10.47 -13.41
C GLU A 193 -0.91 10.32 -12.68
N VAL A 194 -0.85 9.92 -11.41
CA VAL A 194 -2.02 9.90 -10.51
C VAL A 194 -2.42 11.33 -10.09
N PHE A 195 -1.45 12.25 -9.87
CA PHE A 195 -1.68 13.65 -9.46
C PHE A 195 -0.63 14.63 -9.98
#